data_AF-A0A0V8JAE1-F1
#
_entry.id   AF-A0A0V8JAE1-F1
#
_cell.length_a   1.000
_cell.length_b   1.000
_cell.length_c   1.000
_cell.angle_alpha   90.00
_cell.angle_beta   90.00
_cell.angle_gamma   90.00
#
_symmetry.space_group_name_H-M   'P 1'
#
loop_
_entity.id
_entity.type
_entity.pdbx_description
1 polymer ?
#
loop_
_entity_poly.entity_id
_entity_poly.type
_entity_poly.pdbx_seq_one_letter_code
_entity_poly.pdbx_strand_id
1 'polypeptide(L)'
;MLVKKMLNGIMMKEITIKELADRYDVSTRTIQSKIKKLGYEWDSKESIYRYVGEESEPVDVDFSTLISKNSKMPAEQNLATSEVAASTSYVDESESTSTSSSKASTVDAIDLLLQSPKDRSKRVYRGFYFDDDVLNIIDRVPKSYKSELVNEALRKVFKEKGLLD
;
A
#
# COMPACT_ATOMS: atom_id res chain seq x y z
N MET A 1 -13.91 12.99 -23.82
CA MET A 1 -15.29 12.75 -23.32
C MET A 1 -15.54 13.70 -22.16
N LEU A 2 -16.60 14.50 -22.19
CA LEU A 2 -16.92 15.43 -21.09
C LEU A 2 -17.22 14.70 -19.77
N VAL A 3 -16.77 15.28 -18.66
CA VAL A 3 -16.98 14.75 -17.30
C VAL A 3 -18.47 14.55 -17.01
N LYS A 4 -19.33 15.54 -17.32
CA LYS A 4 -20.79 15.40 -17.14
C LYS A 4 -21.37 14.19 -17.85
N LYS A 5 -21.00 14.02 -19.13
CA LYS A 5 -21.50 12.93 -19.98
C LYS A 5 -21.03 11.58 -19.46
N MET A 6 -19.78 11.51 -18.99
CA MET A 6 -19.23 10.30 -18.40
C MET A 6 -19.96 9.93 -17.10
N LEU A 7 -20.11 10.87 -16.16
CA LEU A 7 -20.76 10.63 -14.87
C LEU A 7 -22.22 10.21 -15.05
N ASN A 8 -22.96 10.88 -15.93
CA ASN A 8 -24.33 10.50 -16.28
C ASN A 8 -24.38 9.10 -16.89
N GLY A 9 -23.43 8.74 -17.79
CA GLY A 9 -23.36 7.40 -18.36
C GLY A 9 -23.13 6.31 -17.30
N ILE A 10 -22.36 6.60 -16.26
CA ILE A 10 -22.17 5.69 -15.11
C ILE A 10 -23.46 5.59 -14.28
N MET A 11 -24.12 6.72 -14.00
CA MET A 11 -25.38 6.76 -13.24
C MET A 11 -26.52 6.00 -13.95
N MET A 12 -26.61 6.15 -15.27
CA MET A 12 -27.57 5.45 -16.12
C MET A 12 -27.17 4.00 -16.42
N LYS A 13 -26.01 3.54 -15.92
CA LYS A 13 -25.43 2.21 -16.19
C LYS A 13 -25.22 1.91 -17.68
N GLU A 14 -25.11 2.95 -18.51
CA GLU A 14 -24.79 2.85 -19.94
C GLU A 14 -23.30 2.57 -20.17
N ILE A 15 -22.47 3.04 -19.25
CA ILE A 15 -21.01 2.88 -19.31
C ILE A 15 -20.52 2.46 -17.92
N THR A 16 -19.68 1.44 -17.87
CA THR A 16 -19.04 0.98 -16.63
C THR A 16 -17.66 1.63 -16.44
N ILE A 17 -17.20 1.69 -15.18
CA ILE A 17 -15.83 2.12 -14.86
C ILE A 17 -14.79 1.23 -15.55
N LYS A 18 -15.10 -0.06 -15.75
CA LYS A 18 -14.23 -1.00 -16.45
C LYS A 18 -14.09 -0.65 -17.94
N GLU A 19 -15.19 -0.36 -18.63
CA GLU A 19 -15.13 0.06 -20.04
C GLU A 19 -14.40 1.40 -20.23
N LEU A 20 -14.50 2.31 -19.25
CA LEU A 20 -13.70 3.54 -19.25
C LEU A 20 -12.21 3.24 -19.07
N ALA A 21 -11.86 2.35 -18.14
CA ALA A 21 -10.50 1.89 -17.93
C ALA A 21 -9.91 1.27 -19.21
N ASP A 22 -10.64 0.36 -19.85
CA ASP A 22 -10.23 -0.31 -21.08
C ASP A 22 -10.08 0.70 -22.25
N ARG A 23 -11.00 1.68 -22.37
CA ARG A 23 -10.95 2.71 -23.43
C ARG A 23 -9.72 3.60 -23.34
N TYR A 24 -9.30 3.91 -22.12
CA TYR A 24 -8.19 4.82 -21.86
C TYR A 24 -6.87 4.10 -21.55
N ASP A 25 -6.84 2.77 -21.64
CA ASP A 25 -5.69 1.92 -21.31
C ASP A 25 -5.12 2.21 -19.90
N VAL A 26 -6.01 2.33 -18.92
CA VAL A 26 -5.64 2.58 -17.52
C VAL A 26 -6.42 1.69 -16.57
N SER A 27 -5.93 1.53 -15.34
CA SER A 27 -6.66 0.78 -14.32
C SER A 27 -7.97 1.47 -13.89
N THR A 28 -8.95 0.69 -13.45
CA THR A 28 -10.21 1.20 -12.85
C THR A 28 -9.94 2.12 -11.65
N ARG A 29 -8.90 1.82 -10.87
CA ARG A 29 -8.42 2.67 -9.77
C ARG A 29 -7.96 4.04 -10.26
N THR A 30 -7.30 4.11 -11.41
CA THR A 30 -6.88 5.38 -12.02
C THR A 30 -8.11 6.22 -12.36
N ILE A 31 -9.11 5.64 -13.02
CA ILE A 31 -10.37 6.33 -13.35
C ILE A 31 -11.03 6.90 -12.09
N GLN A 32 -11.19 6.07 -11.05
CA GLN A 32 -11.77 6.49 -9.77
C GLN A 32 -10.96 7.62 -9.11
N SER A 33 -9.63 7.54 -9.13
CA SER A 33 -8.76 8.58 -8.58
C SER A 33 -8.88 9.89 -9.34
N LYS A 34 -9.05 9.87 -10.67
CA LYS A 34 -9.28 11.08 -11.47
C LYS A 34 -10.64 11.71 -11.19
N ILE A 35 -11.69 10.90 -11.05
CA ILE A 35 -13.02 11.38 -10.64
C ILE A 35 -12.95 12.04 -9.25
N LYS A 36 -12.24 11.42 -8.30
CA LYS A 36 -12.02 11.99 -6.97
C LYS A 36 -11.21 13.29 -7.02
N LYS A 37 -10.20 13.39 -7.89
CA LYS A 37 -9.41 14.63 -8.08
C LYS A 37 -10.26 15.78 -8.62
N LEU A 38 -11.30 15.48 -9.38
CA LEU A 38 -12.28 16.48 -9.84
C LEU A 38 -13.26 16.91 -8.74
N GLY A 39 -13.12 16.42 -7.50
CA GLY A 39 -14.02 16.76 -6.40
C GLY A 39 -15.30 15.93 -6.36
N TYR A 40 -15.40 14.86 -7.14
CA TYR A 40 -16.57 13.97 -7.08
C TYR A 40 -16.35 12.78 -6.15
N GLU A 41 -17.33 12.52 -5.29
CA GLU A 41 -17.37 11.38 -4.40
C GLU A 41 -18.54 10.46 -4.75
N TRP A 42 -18.34 9.15 -4.63
CA TRP A 42 -19.37 8.16 -4.90
C TRP A 42 -20.30 8.02 -3.70
N ASP A 43 -21.57 8.34 -3.89
CA ASP A 43 -22.64 8.07 -2.93
C ASP A 43 -23.24 6.70 -3.23
N SER A 44 -22.90 5.70 -2.41
CA SER A 44 -23.38 4.32 -2.60
C SER A 44 -24.87 4.14 -2.36
N LYS A 45 -25.50 5.05 -1.60
CA LYS A 45 -26.94 4.97 -1.29
C LYS A 45 -27.77 5.41 -2.47
N GLU A 46 -27.37 6.51 -3.09
CA GLU A 46 -28.06 7.08 -4.24
C GLU A 46 -27.52 6.52 -5.58
N SER A 47 -26.38 5.80 -5.55
CA SER A 47 -25.66 5.34 -6.74
C SER A 47 -25.31 6.48 -7.69
N ILE A 48 -24.93 7.64 -7.13
CA ILE A 48 -24.58 8.85 -7.87
C ILE A 48 -23.22 9.37 -7.46
N TYR A 49 -22.58 10.15 -8.33
CA TYR A 49 -21.43 10.96 -7.94
C TYR A 49 -21.89 12.33 -7.45
N ARG A 50 -21.52 12.69 -6.22
CA ARG A 50 -21.78 14.00 -5.62
C ARG A 50 -20.54 14.86 -5.73
N TYR A 51 -20.70 16.10 -6.18
CA TYR A 51 -19.62 17.09 -6.15
C TYR A 51 -19.44 17.61 -4.72
N VAL A 52 -18.22 17.50 -4.20
CA VAL A 52 -17.78 17.91 -2.85
C VAL A 52 -16.60 18.89 -2.95
N GLY A 53 -16.27 19.37 -4.16
CA GLY A 53 -15.18 20.34 -4.36
C GLY A 53 -15.56 21.75 -3.91
N GLU A 54 -14.55 22.54 -3.55
CA GLU A 54 -14.70 23.96 -3.19
C GLU A 54 -14.75 24.88 -4.43
N GLU A 55 -14.30 24.38 -5.59
CA GLU A 55 -14.24 25.14 -6.84
C GLU A 55 -15.55 25.06 -7.64
N SER A 56 -15.60 25.72 -8.80
CA SER A 56 -16.70 25.54 -9.74
C SER A 56 -16.69 24.10 -10.29
N GLU A 57 -17.88 23.49 -10.34
CA GLU A 57 -18.03 22.11 -10.82
C GLU A 57 -17.44 21.95 -12.24
N PRO A 58 -16.46 21.06 -12.45
CA PRO A 58 -15.75 20.91 -13.73
C PRO A 58 -16.57 20.06 -14.73
N VAL A 59 -17.80 20.50 -15.00
CA VAL A 59 -18.80 19.81 -15.82
C VAL A 59 -18.36 19.67 -17.28
N ASP A 60 -17.73 20.72 -17.81
CA ASP A 60 -17.35 20.85 -19.22
C ASP A 60 -15.88 20.49 -19.50
N VAL A 61 -15.19 19.93 -18.50
CA VAL A 61 -13.82 19.45 -18.67
C VAL A 61 -13.82 18.15 -19.46
N ASP A 62 -12.91 18.00 -20.42
CA ASP A 62 -12.71 16.72 -21.09
C ASP A 62 -11.89 15.78 -20.17
N PHE A 63 -12.50 14.67 -19.77
CA PHE A 63 -11.90 13.69 -18.88
C PHE A 63 -10.60 13.07 -19.41
N SER A 64 -10.43 12.98 -20.74
CA SER A 64 -9.22 12.45 -21.37
C SER A 64 -7.95 13.26 -21.06
N THR A 65 -8.11 14.58 -20.85
CA THR A 65 -7.00 15.47 -20.47
C THR A 65 -6.41 15.11 -19.11
N LEU A 66 -7.22 14.50 -18.23
CA LEU A 66 -6.81 14.09 -16.89
C LEU A 66 -6.00 12.80 -16.90
N ILE A 67 -6.16 11.99 -17.94
CA ILE A 67 -5.53 10.66 -18.08
C ILE A 67 -4.19 10.78 -18.79
N SER A 68 -4.03 11.75 -19.68
CA SER A 68 -2.79 11.96 -20.42
C SER A 68 -1.62 12.31 -19.48
N LYS A 69 -0.70 11.36 -19.34
CA LYS A 69 0.65 11.58 -18.80
C LYS A 69 1.67 11.04 -19.80
N ASN A 70 2.00 11.88 -20.78
CA ASN A 70 3.36 11.94 -21.32
C ASN A 70 3.87 13.38 -21.16
N SER A 71 4.10 13.79 -19.92
CA SER A 71 5.17 14.71 -19.60
C SER A 71 5.70 14.37 -18.21
N LYS A 72 7.00 14.04 -18.17
CA LYS A 72 7.77 14.02 -16.94
C LYS A 72 7.60 15.39 -16.27
N MET A 73 7.12 15.42 -15.03
CA MET A 73 7.52 16.46 -14.09
C MET A 73 7.88 15.82 -12.76
N PRO A 74 8.93 16.32 -12.09
CA PRO A 74 9.54 15.68 -10.95
C PRO A 74 8.64 15.79 -9.73
N ALA A 75 8.83 14.87 -8.79
CA ALA A 75 8.25 14.95 -7.47
C ALA A 75 8.62 16.29 -6.82
N GLU A 76 7.61 17.12 -6.52
CA GLU A 76 7.73 18.12 -5.47
C GLU A 76 7.81 17.37 -4.14
N GLN A 77 9.05 17.13 -3.72
CA GLN A 77 9.39 16.83 -2.34
C GLN A 77 9.16 18.11 -1.55
N ASN A 78 8.10 18.14 -0.74
CA ASN A 78 7.99 19.09 0.36
C ASN A 78 9.05 18.70 1.41
N LEU A 79 10.22 19.31 1.30
CA LEU A 79 11.23 19.39 2.35
C LEU A 79 10.70 20.32 3.45
N ALA A 80 10.28 19.75 4.58
CA ALA A 80 10.20 20.47 5.84
C ALA A 80 11.50 20.21 6.61
N THR A 81 12.22 21.30 6.82
CA THR A 81 13.45 21.47 7.58
C THR A 81 13.31 21.01 9.03
N SER A 82 14.21 20.13 9.51
CA SER A 82 14.67 20.17 10.90
C SER A 82 16.03 19.48 11.03
N GLU A 83 17.06 20.33 11.06
CA GLU A 83 18.25 20.27 11.90
C GLU A 83 19.15 19.01 11.89
N VAL A 84 20.31 19.26 11.26
CA VAL A 84 21.55 18.51 11.34
C VAL A 84 22.16 18.65 12.73
N ALA A 85 22.56 17.52 13.34
CA ALA A 85 23.67 17.49 14.29
C ALA A 85 24.50 16.22 14.05
N ALA A 86 25.79 16.46 13.81
CA ALA A 86 26.80 15.54 13.35
C ALA A 86 27.25 14.53 14.42
N SER A 87 27.78 13.38 13.98
CA SER A 87 29.18 13.02 14.25
C SER A 87 29.58 11.76 13.48
N THR A 88 30.66 11.91 12.72
CA THR A 88 31.41 10.87 11.99
C THR A 88 32.51 10.29 12.87
N SER A 89 32.65 8.96 12.91
CA SER A 89 33.92 8.26 13.16
C SER A 89 33.76 6.79 12.73
N TYR A 90 34.28 6.39 11.57
CA TYR A 90 35.59 5.73 11.38
C TYR A 90 35.66 4.29 11.93
N VAL A 91 35.75 3.32 11.00
CA VAL A 91 36.85 2.36 10.73
C VAL A 91 36.34 0.94 10.44
N ASP A 92 36.95 0.41 9.39
CA ASP A 92 36.90 -0.90 8.76
C ASP A 92 37.40 -2.08 9.64
N GLU A 93 37.13 -3.30 9.16
CA GLU A 93 37.82 -4.59 9.44
C GLU A 93 37.85 -5.08 10.91
N SER A 94 37.37 -6.28 11.27
CA SER A 94 38.12 -7.52 11.05
C SER A 94 37.35 -8.74 11.58
N GLU A 95 37.55 -9.84 10.88
CA GLU A 95 37.31 -11.24 11.22
C GLU A 95 37.84 -11.65 12.61
N SER A 96 37.11 -12.47 13.37
CA SER A 96 37.70 -13.37 14.39
C SER A 96 36.69 -14.40 14.89
N THR A 97 37.06 -15.66 14.67
CA THR A 97 36.45 -16.89 15.16
C THR A 97 36.66 -17.04 16.67
N SER A 98 35.62 -17.39 17.43
CA SER A 98 35.75 -18.27 18.61
C SER A 98 34.39 -18.67 19.19
N THR A 99 34.02 -19.94 18.96
CA THR A 99 33.79 -20.96 19.99
C THR A 99 32.80 -20.64 21.12
N SER A 100 31.61 -21.23 20.97
CA SER A 100 30.76 -21.88 21.99
C SER A 100 30.85 -21.39 23.44
N SER A 101 29.74 -20.87 23.95
CA SER A 101 29.06 -21.41 25.15
C SER A 101 28.02 -20.41 25.61
N SER A 102 26.76 -20.84 25.55
CA SER A 102 25.75 -20.73 26.60
C SER A 102 24.37 -20.54 25.97
N LYS A 103 23.49 -21.51 26.21
CA LYS A 103 22.04 -21.37 26.06
C LYS A 103 21.58 -20.28 27.03
N ALA A 104 21.77 -19.01 26.66
CA ALA A 104 20.91 -17.96 27.15
C ALA A 104 19.67 -18.05 26.26
N SER A 105 18.52 -18.39 26.86
CA SER A 105 17.22 -18.21 26.21
C SER A 105 17.01 -16.70 26.03
N THR A 106 17.62 -16.17 24.98
CA THR A 106 17.36 -14.83 24.49
C THR A 106 15.92 -14.85 24.03
N VAL A 107 15.06 -14.16 24.77
CA VAL A 107 13.67 -13.95 24.36
C VAL A 107 13.73 -13.31 22.98
N ASP A 108 13.33 -14.05 21.94
CA ASP A 108 13.36 -13.51 20.59
C ASP A 108 12.27 -12.44 20.45
N ALA A 109 12.42 -11.54 19.48
CA ALA A 109 11.39 -10.54 19.18
C ALA A 109 10.01 -11.19 18.98
N ILE A 110 9.97 -12.41 18.42
CA ILE A 110 8.75 -13.21 18.24
C ILE A 110 8.16 -13.64 19.58
N ASP A 111 8.99 -14.06 20.54
CA ASP A 111 8.54 -14.48 21.87
C ASP A 111 7.94 -13.30 22.64
N LEU A 112 8.53 -12.11 22.51
CA LEU A 112 8.01 -10.86 23.07
C LEU A 112 6.65 -10.47 22.47
N LEU A 113 6.47 -10.68 21.15
CA LEU A 113 5.21 -10.41 20.45
C LEU A 113 4.10 -11.42 20.81
N LEU A 114 4.46 -12.68 21.05
CA LEU A 114 3.55 -13.74 21.49
C LEU A 114 3.09 -13.53 22.94
N GLN A 115 3.93 -12.94 23.80
CA GLN A 115 3.61 -12.62 25.19
C GLN A 115 2.50 -11.56 25.36
N SER A 116 2.00 -10.97 24.26
CA SER A 116 0.84 -10.06 24.25
C SER A 116 0.91 -9.00 25.36
N PRO A 117 1.88 -8.06 25.33
CA PRO A 117 1.96 -6.98 26.31
C PRO A 117 0.62 -6.24 26.42
N LYS A 118 0.17 -6.04 27.66
CA LYS A 118 -1.23 -5.77 28.08
C LYS A 118 -1.90 -4.54 27.48
N ASP A 119 -1.18 -3.71 26.72
CA ASP A 119 -1.71 -2.53 26.03
C ASP A 119 -1.75 -2.73 24.51
N ARG A 120 -2.58 -3.67 24.06
CA ARG A 120 -3.03 -3.71 22.65
C ARG A 120 -4.53 -3.54 22.62
N SER A 121 -4.96 -2.33 22.22
CA SER A 121 -6.36 -1.98 22.00
C SER A 121 -7.06 -3.09 21.20
N LYS A 122 -8.26 -3.51 21.62
CA LYS A 122 -9.10 -4.53 20.97
C LYS A 122 -9.12 -4.33 19.46
N ARG A 123 -8.39 -5.14 18.69
CA ARG A 123 -8.40 -5.06 17.22
C ARG A 123 -8.67 -6.43 16.63
N VAL A 124 -9.79 -6.49 15.91
CA VAL A 124 -10.08 -7.50 14.90
C VAL A 124 -10.13 -6.77 13.56
N TYR A 125 -9.06 -6.93 12.78
CA TYR A 125 -9.01 -6.74 11.33
C TYR A 125 -7.89 -7.68 10.81
N ARG A 126 -8.20 -8.55 9.86
CA ARG A 126 -7.25 -9.53 9.29
C ARG A 126 -6.69 -9.06 7.94
N GLY A 127 -5.97 -7.94 7.98
CA GLY A 127 -5.00 -7.55 6.97
C GLY A 127 -3.69 -7.23 7.68
N PHE A 128 -2.61 -7.91 7.34
CA PHE A 128 -1.26 -7.64 7.84
C PHE A 128 -0.50 -6.82 6.80
N TYR A 129 0.22 -5.81 7.27
CA TYR A 129 1.17 -5.07 6.44
C TYR A 129 2.52 -5.78 6.53
N PHE A 130 3.22 -5.85 5.41
CA PHE A 130 4.62 -6.28 5.35
C PHE A 130 5.49 -5.04 5.18
N ASP A 131 6.64 -5.06 5.85
CA ASP A 131 7.68 -4.07 5.60
C ASP A 131 8.28 -4.26 4.20
N ASP A 132 8.89 -3.21 3.66
CA ASP A 132 9.35 -3.18 2.26
C ASP A 132 10.37 -4.28 1.94
N ASP A 133 11.25 -4.61 2.88
CA ASP A 133 12.23 -5.68 2.74
C ASP A 133 11.58 -7.07 2.66
N VAL A 134 10.59 -7.34 3.52
CA VAL A 134 9.81 -8.58 3.52
C VAL A 134 8.98 -8.68 2.25
N LEU A 135 8.32 -7.59 1.83
CA LEU A 135 7.52 -7.56 0.61
C LEU A 135 8.39 -7.82 -0.62
N ASN A 136 9.58 -7.23 -0.69
CA ASN A 136 10.54 -7.46 -1.77
C ASN A 136 10.98 -8.92 -1.89
N ILE A 137 11.05 -9.67 -0.78
CA ILE A 137 11.36 -11.11 -0.81
C ILE A 137 10.16 -11.90 -1.33
N ILE A 138 8.95 -11.60 -0.83
CA ILE A 138 7.71 -12.27 -1.24
C ILE A 138 7.43 -12.03 -2.74
N ASP A 139 7.67 -10.82 -3.23
CA ASP A 139 7.36 -10.42 -4.59
C ASP A 139 8.28 -11.02 -5.66
N ARG A 140 9.46 -11.52 -5.27
CA ARG A 140 10.35 -12.29 -6.15
C ARG A 140 9.77 -13.65 -6.53
N VAL A 141 8.85 -14.18 -5.73
CA VAL A 141 8.24 -15.50 -5.95
C VAL A 141 7.02 -15.37 -6.87
N PRO A 142 6.81 -16.29 -7.83
CA PRO A 142 5.64 -16.25 -8.71
C PRO A 142 4.33 -16.21 -7.92
N LYS A 143 3.33 -15.50 -8.45
CA LYS A 143 2.05 -15.24 -7.77
C LYS A 143 1.36 -16.51 -7.23
N SER A 144 1.55 -17.64 -7.89
CA SER A 144 1.00 -18.95 -7.50
C SER A 144 1.67 -19.61 -6.29
N TYR A 145 2.82 -19.09 -5.83
CA TYR A 145 3.62 -19.66 -4.74
C TYR A 145 3.84 -18.70 -3.56
N LYS A 146 3.32 -17.46 -3.63
CA LYS A 146 3.52 -16.45 -2.59
C LYS A 146 2.86 -16.86 -1.27
N SER A 147 1.64 -17.39 -1.35
CA SER A 147 0.89 -17.86 -0.18
C SER A 147 1.55 -19.05 0.47
N GLU A 148 2.07 -19.99 -0.32
CA GLU A 148 2.82 -21.16 0.11
C GLU A 148 4.08 -20.75 0.85
N LEU A 149 4.87 -19.83 0.29
CA LEU A 149 6.07 -19.30 0.93
C LEU A 149 5.76 -18.70 2.31
N VAL A 150 4.77 -17.81 2.38
CA VAL A 150 4.39 -17.14 3.64
C VAL A 150 3.90 -18.17 4.66
N ASN A 151 3.07 -19.13 4.23
CA ASN A 151 2.56 -20.17 5.12
C ASN A 151 3.67 -21.11 5.62
N GLU A 152 4.61 -21.52 4.78
CA GLU A 152 5.73 -22.38 5.20
C GLU A 152 6.70 -21.65 6.13
N ALA A 153 7.01 -20.37 5.84
CA ALA A 153 7.82 -19.55 6.75
C ALA A 153 7.17 -19.44 8.14
N LEU A 154 5.86 -19.17 8.18
CA LEU A 154 5.10 -19.10 9.44
C LEU A 154 5.03 -20.46 10.15
N ARG A 155 4.76 -21.56 9.42
CA ARG A 155 4.72 -22.92 9.99
C ARG A 155 6.04 -23.31 10.61
N LYS A 156 7.16 -23.00 9.96
CA LYS A 156 8.49 -23.29 10.48
C LYS A 156 8.73 -22.58 11.81
N VAL A 157 8.45 -21.28 11.86
CA VAL A 157 8.56 -20.49 13.11
C VAL A 157 7.63 -21.04 14.19
N PHE A 158 6.38 -21.35 13.86
CA PHE A 158 5.43 -21.87 14.84
C PHE A 158 5.81 -23.25 15.36
N LYS A 159 6.38 -24.14 14.54
CA LYS A 159 6.95 -25.42 14.98
C LYS A 159 8.15 -25.23 15.90
N GLU A 160 9.07 -24.34 15.54
CA GLU A 160 10.24 -24.01 16.36
C GLU A 160 9.84 -23.46 17.74
N LYS A 161 8.71 -22.74 17.81
CA LYS A 161 8.14 -22.21 19.05
C LYS A 161 7.16 -23.15 19.76
N GLY A 162 6.94 -24.37 19.25
CA GLY A 162 6.03 -25.36 19.85
C GLY A 162 4.54 -24.98 19.80
N LEU A 163 4.15 -24.11 18.86
CA LEU A 163 2.77 -23.67 18.63
C LEU A 163 2.03 -24.54 17.60
N LEU A 164 2.76 -25.32 16.81
CA LEU A 164 2.26 -26.28 15.82
C LEU A 164 3.14 -27.53 15.85
N ASP A 165 2.51 -28.70 15.67
CA ASP A 165 3.19 -29.99 15.54
C ASP A 165 3.66 -30.26 14.09
#